data_AF-A0A0C2W722-F1
#
_entry.id   AF-A0A0C2W722-F1
#
_cell.length_a   1.000
_cell.length_b   1.000
_cell.length_c   1.000
_cell.angle_alpha   90.00
_cell.angle_beta   90.00
_cell.angle_gamma   90.00
#
_symmetry.space_group_name_H-M   'P 1'
#
loop_
_entity.id
_entity.type
_entity.pdbx_description
1 polymer ?
#
loop_
_entity_poly.entity_id
_entity_poly.type
_entity_poly.pdbx_seq_one_letter_code
_entity_poly.pdbx_strand_id
1 'polypeptide(L)'
;MMVDLLKTNEGKDALKELLADEEVKKELVLDQQVVKESIDKTLLSEDGKKFWENTFKDPSFSETLAKSMQQQHEELIKGLMKDPEYQAMMLTLLQDPSMQKQILSIMNSQAYRDETKKLMLETMESPIMKKQIQDLLLQAAQEMGQQSGDGGGGSSSEGGGSKDEGSSEEGGDGGGGS
;
A
#
# COMPACT_ATOMS: atom_id res chain seq x y z
N MET A 1 70.07 -18.98 -33.31
CA MET A 1 70.61 -19.81 -32.22
C MET A 1 69.91 -19.55 -30.87
N MET A 2 69.92 -18.33 -30.31
CA MET A 2 69.24 -18.07 -29.01
C MET A 2 67.70 -18.19 -29.10
N VAL A 3 67.10 -17.68 -30.19
CA VAL A 3 65.65 -17.81 -30.48
C VAL A 3 65.25 -19.24 -30.79
N ASP A 4 66.17 -20.06 -31.30
CA ASP A 4 65.91 -21.46 -31.61
C ASP A 4 65.95 -22.32 -30.35
N LEU A 5 66.81 -21.98 -29.39
CA LEU A 5 66.86 -22.59 -28.06
C LEU A 5 65.56 -22.34 -27.28
N LEU A 6 64.98 -21.12 -27.35
CA LEU A 6 63.68 -20.81 -26.75
C LEU A 6 62.51 -21.58 -27.38
N LYS A 7 62.64 -22.03 -28.62
CA LYS A 7 61.60 -22.81 -29.32
C LYS A 7 61.67 -24.30 -29.01
N THR A 8 62.78 -24.79 -28.44
CA THR A 8 62.93 -26.18 -27.99
C THR A 8 62.01 -26.49 -26.82
N ASN A 9 61.81 -27.78 -26.54
CA ASN A 9 61.01 -28.22 -25.40
C ASN A 9 61.65 -27.77 -24.08
N GLU A 10 62.99 -27.89 -23.93
CA GLU A 10 63.69 -27.35 -22.76
C GLU A 10 63.51 -25.83 -22.60
N GLY A 11 63.56 -25.06 -23.69
CA GLY A 11 63.35 -23.61 -23.64
C GLY A 11 61.94 -23.21 -23.19
N LYS A 12 60.92 -23.95 -23.64
CA LYS A 12 59.53 -23.75 -23.20
C LYS A 12 59.32 -24.16 -21.75
N ASP A 13 59.96 -25.24 -21.31
CA ASP A 13 59.81 -25.72 -19.94
C ASP A 13 60.54 -24.81 -18.94
N ALA A 14 61.74 -24.31 -19.27
CA ALA A 14 62.42 -23.29 -18.49
C ALA A 14 61.62 -21.97 -18.39
N LEU A 15 60.93 -21.58 -19.47
CA LEU A 15 60.04 -20.41 -19.45
C LEU A 15 58.80 -20.66 -18.58
N LYS A 16 58.22 -21.87 -18.59
CA LYS A 16 57.10 -22.23 -17.71
C LYS A 16 57.53 -22.24 -16.24
N GLU A 17 58.72 -22.73 -15.92
CA GLU A 17 59.27 -22.69 -14.56
C GLU A 17 59.48 -21.25 -14.09
N LEU A 18 60.00 -20.38 -14.96
CA LEU A 18 60.16 -18.96 -14.65
C LEU A 18 58.82 -18.26 -14.48
N LEU A 19 57.81 -18.56 -15.30
CA LEU A 19 56.44 -18.02 -15.16
C LEU A 19 55.67 -18.65 -13.98
N ALA A 20 56.13 -19.77 -13.44
CA ALA A 20 55.57 -20.37 -12.24
C ALA A 20 56.08 -19.67 -10.96
N ASP A 21 57.19 -18.95 -11.05
CA ASP A 21 57.75 -18.16 -9.97
C ASP A 21 56.79 -17.01 -9.57
N GLU A 22 56.51 -16.92 -8.27
CA GLU A 22 55.53 -15.96 -7.72
C GLU A 22 56.01 -14.51 -7.81
N GLU A 23 57.31 -14.23 -7.81
CA GLU A 23 57.84 -12.88 -8.02
C GLU A 23 57.69 -12.46 -9.48
N VAL A 24 57.97 -13.38 -10.40
CA VAL A 24 57.80 -13.15 -11.84
C VAL A 24 56.34 -12.96 -12.22
N LYS A 25 55.42 -13.76 -11.65
CA LYS A 25 53.96 -13.59 -11.84
C LYS A 25 53.49 -12.24 -11.36
N LYS A 26 53.96 -11.78 -10.19
CA LYS A 26 53.60 -10.46 -9.66
C LYS A 26 54.06 -9.38 -10.63
N GLU A 27 55.31 -9.39 -11.07
CA GLU A 27 55.83 -8.40 -12.00
C GLU A 27 55.11 -8.41 -13.37
N LEU A 28 54.71 -9.59 -13.85
CA LEU A 28 53.96 -9.74 -15.11
C LEU A 28 52.50 -9.26 -15.03
N VAL A 29 51.85 -9.44 -13.87
CA VAL A 29 50.46 -9.02 -13.61
C VAL A 29 50.37 -7.51 -13.27
N LEU A 30 51.50 -6.86 -12.99
CA LEU A 30 51.56 -5.47 -12.54
C LEU A 30 51.52 -4.41 -13.66
N ASP A 31 51.25 -4.78 -14.92
CA ASP A 31 50.88 -3.75 -15.91
C ASP A 31 49.46 -3.25 -15.60
N GLN A 32 49.42 -2.26 -14.72
CA GLN A 32 48.21 -1.64 -14.22
C GLN A 32 47.35 -1.05 -15.36
N GLN A 33 47.96 -0.64 -16.48
CA GLN A 33 47.23 -0.10 -17.61
C GLN A 33 46.53 -1.21 -18.41
N VAL A 34 47.23 -2.31 -18.69
CA VAL A 34 46.64 -3.48 -19.37
C VAL A 34 45.57 -4.14 -18.50
N VAL A 35 45.79 -4.26 -17.20
CA VAL A 35 44.79 -4.79 -16.26
C VAL A 35 43.55 -3.89 -16.23
N LYS A 36 43.72 -2.57 -16.11
CA LYS A 36 42.60 -1.62 -16.10
C LYS A 36 41.82 -1.65 -17.42
N GLU A 37 42.52 -1.57 -18.56
CA GLU A 37 41.86 -1.63 -19.86
C GLU A 37 41.13 -2.96 -20.09
N SER A 38 41.67 -4.07 -19.60
CA SER A 38 41.03 -5.38 -19.71
C SER A 38 39.78 -5.45 -18.84
N ILE A 39 39.84 -4.95 -17.60
CA ILE A 39 38.67 -4.85 -16.72
C ILE A 39 37.60 -3.96 -17.35
N ASP A 40 37.96 -2.77 -17.83
CA ASP A 40 37.01 -1.84 -18.46
C ASP A 40 36.38 -2.47 -19.72
N LYS A 41 37.20 -3.06 -20.61
CA LYS A 41 36.69 -3.71 -21.83
C LYS A 41 35.82 -4.91 -21.51
N THR A 42 36.18 -5.74 -20.54
CA THR A 42 35.42 -6.95 -20.21
C THR A 42 34.14 -6.61 -19.44
N LEU A 43 34.19 -5.75 -18.42
CA LEU A 43 33.01 -5.40 -17.62
C LEU A 43 32.01 -4.53 -18.37
N LEU A 44 32.47 -3.65 -19.26
CA LEU A 44 31.59 -2.81 -20.09
C LEU A 44 31.15 -3.49 -21.40
N SER A 45 31.64 -4.69 -21.69
CA SER A 45 31.19 -5.46 -22.86
C SER A 45 29.81 -6.08 -22.64
N GLU A 46 29.19 -6.48 -23.75
CA GLU A 46 27.98 -7.31 -23.73
C GLU A 46 28.17 -8.62 -22.94
N ASP A 47 29.37 -9.20 -22.96
CA ASP A 47 29.67 -10.41 -22.19
C ASP A 47 29.76 -10.12 -20.69
N GLY A 48 30.28 -8.95 -20.30
CA GLY A 48 30.23 -8.45 -18.93
C GLY A 48 28.80 -8.22 -18.45
N LYS A 49 27.94 -7.62 -19.29
CA LYS A 49 26.51 -7.46 -19.01
C LYS A 49 25.82 -8.81 -18.79
N LYS A 50 26.03 -9.77 -19.69
CA LYS A 50 25.48 -11.14 -19.54
C LYS A 50 26.01 -11.86 -18.31
N PHE A 51 27.28 -11.66 -17.97
CA PHE A 51 27.87 -12.18 -16.74
C PHE A 51 27.09 -11.67 -15.54
N TRP A 52 26.91 -10.35 -15.40
CA TRP A 52 26.12 -9.77 -14.31
C TRP A 52 24.67 -10.27 -14.34
N GLU A 53 23.98 -10.25 -15.48
CA GLU A 53 22.60 -10.75 -15.59
C GLU A 53 22.45 -12.21 -15.13
N ASN A 54 23.45 -13.07 -15.37
CA ASN A 54 23.43 -14.44 -14.90
C ASN A 54 23.80 -14.56 -13.42
N THR A 55 24.78 -13.79 -12.97
CA THR A 55 25.21 -13.77 -11.56
C THR A 55 24.12 -13.23 -10.64
N PHE A 56 23.33 -12.24 -11.06
CA PHE A 56 22.16 -11.76 -10.31
C PHE A 56 21.01 -12.78 -10.20
N LYS A 57 20.98 -13.81 -11.06
CA LYS A 57 20.01 -14.91 -10.93
C LYS A 57 20.39 -15.89 -9.82
N ASP A 58 21.63 -15.88 -9.34
CA ASP A 58 22.05 -16.67 -8.19
C ASP A 58 21.52 -16.01 -6.90
N PRO A 59 20.64 -16.70 -6.13
CA PRO A 59 20.11 -16.15 -4.89
C PRO A 59 21.18 -15.84 -3.84
N SER A 60 22.25 -16.63 -3.77
CA SER A 60 23.34 -16.44 -2.79
C SER A 60 24.12 -15.16 -3.07
N PHE A 61 24.42 -14.92 -4.35
CA PHE A 61 25.05 -13.69 -4.80
C PHE A 61 24.15 -12.49 -4.55
N SER A 62 22.88 -12.56 -4.97
CA SER A 62 21.90 -11.49 -4.80
C SER A 62 21.63 -11.17 -3.32
N GLU A 63 21.59 -12.17 -2.44
CA GLU A 63 21.48 -11.97 -1.00
C GLU A 63 22.69 -11.23 -0.45
N THR A 64 23.90 -11.66 -0.81
CA THR A 64 25.15 -11.04 -0.36
C THR A 64 25.24 -9.59 -0.79
N LEU A 65 24.89 -9.31 -2.05
CA LEU A 65 24.89 -7.96 -2.59
C LEU A 65 23.78 -7.09 -1.98
N ALA A 66 22.57 -7.62 -1.79
CA ALA A 66 21.49 -6.90 -1.14
C ALA A 66 21.86 -6.53 0.30
N LYS A 67 22.47 -7.46 1.04
CA LYS A 67 22.96 -7.21 2.41
C LYS A 67 24.07 -6.16 2.45
N SER A 68 25.01 -6.18 1.51
CA SER A 68 26.10 -5.20 1.49
C SER A 68 25.61 -3.79 1.18
N MET A 69 24.54 -3.65 0.37
CA MET A 69 23.93 -2.37 0.01
C MET A 69 22.79 -1.94 0.94
N GLN A 70 22.41 -2.76 1.92
CA GLN A 70 21.19 -2.56 2.71
C GLN A 70 21.15 -1.18 3.39
N GLN A 71 22.26 -0.75 4.01
CA GLN A 71 22.32 0.52 4.72
C GLN A 71 22.13 1.72 3.78
N GLN A 72 22.88 1.74 2.67
CA GLN A 72 22.79 2.81 1.68
C GLN A 72 21.43 2.82 0.99
N HIS A 73 20.85 1.64 0.76
CA HIS A 73 19.51 1.53 0.18
C HIS A 73 18.43 2.04 1.14
N GLU A 74 18.54 1.75 2.44
CA GLU A 74 17.65 2.28 3.47
C GLU A 74 17.76 3.80 3.59
N GLU A 75 18.98 4.35 3.59
CA GLU A 75 19.21 5.79 3.59
C GLU A 75 18.61 6.47 2.36
N LEU A 76 18.79 5.87 1.17
CA LEU A 76 18.20 6.35 -0.07
C LEU A 76 16.67 6.39 0.03
N ILE A 77 16.03 5.28 0.45
CA ILE A 77 14.56 5.23 0.58
C ILE A 77 14.08 6.27 1.60
N LYS A 78 14.75 6.42 2.74
CA LYS A 78 14.41 7.45 3.74
C LYS A 78 14.57 8.87 3.20
N GLY A 79 15.58 9.10 2.35
CA GLY A 79 15.76 10.35 1.62
C GLY A 79 14.61 10.60 0.66
N LEU A 80 14.29 9.61 -0.19
CA LEU A 80 13.21 9.68 -1.16
C LEU A 80 11.84 9.89 -0.50
N MET A 81 11.58 9.34 0.68
CA MET A 81 10.33 9.63 1.41
C MET A 81 10.12 11.12 1.73
N LYS A 82 11.19 11.94 1.72
CA LYS A 82 11.11 13.39 1.92
C LYS A 82 11.09 14.16 0.59
N ASP A 83 11.28 13.47 -0.53
CA ASP A 83 11.28 14.05 -1.85
C ASP A 83 9.84 14.25 -2.37
N PRO A 84 9.48 15.43 -2.91
CA PRO A 84 8.13 15.71 -3.38
C PRO A 84 7.65 14.81 -4.52
N GLU A 85 8.54 14.44 -5.46
CA GLU A 85 8.15 13.60 -6.60
C GLU A 85 7.88 12.18 -6.14
N TYR A 86 8.73 11.65 -5.26
CA TYR A 86 8.52 10.33 -4.66
C TYR A 86 7.27 10.28 -3.79
N GLN A 87 6.99 11.34 -3.01
CA GLN A 87 5.74 11.47 -2.26
C GLN A 87 4.52 11.48 -3.19
N ALA A 88 4.58 12.20 -4.31
CA ALA A 88 3.48 12.21 -5.29
C ALA A 88 3.22 10.80 -5.85
N MET A 89 4.27 10.06 -6.20
CA MET A 89 4.14 8.66 -6.63
C MET A 89 3.52 7.77 -5.55
N MET A 90 3.90 7.97 -4.28
CA MET A 90 3.33 7.24 -3.16
C MET A 90 1.84 7.56 -2.95
N LEU A 91 1.43 8.82 -3.12
CA LEU A 91 0.03 9.22 -3.06
C LEU A 91 -0.79 8.57 -4.18
N THR A 92 -0.24 8.47 -5.39
CA THR A 92 -0.89 7.72 -6.48
C THR A 92 -1.09 6.26 -6.11
N LEU A 93 -0.11 5.62 -5.45
CA LEU A 93 -0.26 4.25 -4.98
C LEU A 93 -1.38 4.10 -3.93
N LEU A 94 -1.53 5.09 -3.03
CA LEU A 94 -2.59 5.08 -2.02
C LEU A 94 -4.00 5.26 -2.62
N GLN A 95 -4.09 5.80 -3.84
CA GLN A 95 -5.36 5.93 -4.56
C GLN A 95 -5.83 4.61 -5.20
N ASP A 96 -5.04 3.54 -5.14
CA ASP A 96 -5.42 2.24 -5.68
C ASP A 96 -6.75 1.74 -5.08
N PRO A 97 -7.67 1.14 -5.87
CA PRO A 97 -8.95 0.64 -5.39
C PRO A 97 -8.85 -0.36 -4.21
N SER A 98 -7.77 -1.14 -4.11
CA SER A 98 -7.52 -2.02 -2.97
C SER A 98 -7.29 -1.23 -1.69
N MET A 99 -6.50 -0.16 -1.76
CA MET A 99 -6.28 0.76 -0.64
C MET A 99 -7.55 1.49 -0.25
N GLN A 100 -8.35 1.95 -1.23
CA GLN A 100 -9.64 2.56 -0.96
C GLN A 100 -10.59 1.62 -0.21
N LYS A 101 -10.64 0.34 -0.59
CA LYS A 101 -11.45 -0.67 0.14
C LYS A 101 -10.99 -0.85 1.58
N GLN A 102 -9.68 -0.87 1.82
CA GLN A 102 -9.14 -0.96 3.18
C GLN A 102 -9.50 0.28 4.01
N ILE A 103 -9.38 1.48 3.43
CA ILE A 103 -9.78 2.73 4.07
C ILE A 103 -11.27 2.72 4.40
N LEU A 104 -12.13 2.28 3.47
CA LEU A 104 -13.57 2.14 3.71
C LEU A 104 -13.88 1.11 4.80
N SER A 105 -13.11 0.02 4.88
CA SER A 105 -13.25 -0.96 5.97
C SER A 105 -12.91 -0.34 7.33
N ILE A 106 -11.85 0.47 7.40
CA ILE A 106 -11.47 1.20 8.61
C ILE A 106 -12.54 2.22 9.01
N MET A 107 -13.07 2.99 8.05
CA MET A 107 -14.17 3.93 8.32
C MET A 107 -15.45 3.24 8.79
N ASN A 108 -15.69 2.00 8.34
CA ASN A 108 -16.81 1.20 8.81
C ASN A 108 -16.55 0.44 10.12
N SER A 109 -15.32 0.48 10.64
CA SER A 109 -14.95 -0.19 11.88
C SER A 109 -15.73 0.39 13.08
N GLN A 110 -15.92 -0.45 14.09
CA GLN A 110 -16.60 -0.04 15.32
C GLN A 110 -15.91 1.16 15.99
N ALA A 111 -14.58 1.16 16.04
CA ALA A 111 -13.80 2.25 16.63
C ALA A 111 -14.05 3.59 15.92
N TYR A 112 -14.04 3.59 14.58
CA TYR A 112 -14.30 4.82 13.83
C TYR A 112 -15.77 5.27 13.95
N ARG A 113 -16.71 4.32 14.00
CA ARG A 113 -18.13 4.61 14.22
C ARG A 113 -18.37 5.26 15.58
N ASP A 114 -17.67 4.84 16.63
CA ASP A 114 -17.86 5.40 17.97
C ASP A 114 -17.30 6.83 18.07
N GLU A 115 -16.15 7.12 17.47
CA GLU A 115 -15.65 8.50 17.32
C GLU A 115 -16.60 9.36 16.46
N THR A 116 -17.15 8.78 15.38
CA THR A 116 -18.12 9.47 14.51
C THR A 116 -19.40 9.80 15.28
N LYS A 117 -19.93 8.88 16.10
CA LYS A 117 -21.09 9.14 16.96
C LYS A 117 -20.81 10.27 17.94
N LYS A 118 -19.65 10.27 18.58
CA LYS A 118 -19.24 11.32 19.52
C LYS A 118 -19.20 12.68 18.82
N LEU A 119 -18.56 12.77 17.65
CA LEU A 119 -18.53 13.99 16.85
C LEU A 119 -19.94 14.44 16.43
N MET A 120 -20.82 13.49 16.08
CA MET A 120 -22.20 13.80 15.72
C MET A 120 -22.98 14.37 16.91
N LEU A 121 -22.82 13.80 18.11
CA LEU A 121 -23.43 14.32 19.35
C LEU A 121 -22.91 15.73 19.67
N GLU A 122 -21.59 15.95 19.60
CA GLU A 122 -20.98 17.28 19.78
C GLU A 122 -21.51 18.29 18.77
N THR A 123 -21.70 17.87 17.52
CA THR A 123 -22.27 18.70 16.45
C THR A 123 -23.73 19.05 16.74
N MET A 124 -24.55 18.09 17.21
CA MET A 124 -25.93 18.34 17.63
C MET A 124 -26.01 19.26 18.84
N GLU A 125 -25.00 19.25 19.71
CA GLU A 125 -24.91 20.14 20.85
C GLU A 125 -24.49 21.58 20.48
N SER A 126 -23.98 21.79 19.26
CA SER A 126 -23.60 23.11 18.77
C SER A 126 -24.78 24.08 18.80
N PRO A 127 -24.60 25.33 19.28
CA PRO A 127 -25.65 26.34 19.30
C PRO A 127 -26.29 26.59 17.92
N ILE A 128 -25.49 26.49 16.84
CA ILE A 128 -25.97 26.67 15.47
C ILE A 128 -26.91 25.52 15.09
N MET A 129 -26.50 24.29 15.38
CA MET A 129 -27.28 23.09 15.05
C MET A 129 -28.56 23.03 15.89
N LYS A 130 -28.47 23.33 17.20
CA LYS A 130 -29.64 23.44 18.09
C LYS A 130 -30.67 24.44 17.57
N LYS A 131 -30.22 25.62 17.13
CA LYS A 131 -31.11 26.64 16.55
C LYS A 131 -31.76 26.15 15.26
N GLN A 132 -30.98 25.55 14.35
CA GLN A 132 -31.53 24.98 13.12
C GLN A 132 -32.56 23.88 13.38
N ILE A 133 -32.32 23.00 14.36
CA ILE A 133 -33.28 21.98 14.78
C ILE A 133 -34.55 22.63 15.35
N GLN A 134 -34.42 23.67 16.18
CA GLN A 134 -35.56 24.42 16.72
C GLN A 134 -36.39 25.09 15.61
N ASP A 135 -35.73 25.78 14.68
CA ASP A 135 -36.37 26.43 13.55
C ASP A 135 -37.14 25.41 12.67
N LEU A 136 -36.54 24.23 12.45
CA LEU A 136 -37.13 23.15 11.66
C LEU A 136 -38.34 22.51 12.37
N LEU A 137 -38.27 22.35 13.70
CA LEU A 137 -39.40 21.90 14.51
C LEU A 137 -40.57 22.90 14.50
N LEU A 138 -40.26 24.20 14.58
CA LEU A 138 -41.27 25.26 14.49
C LEU A 138 -41.96 25.27 13.12
N GLN A 139 -41.20 25.11 12.03
CA GLN A 139 -41.76 25.01 10.68
C GLN A 139 -42.65 23.78 10.52
N ALA A 140 -42.21 22.61 10.99
CA ALA A 140 -43.02 21.38 10.93
C ALA A 140 -44.33 21.50 11.74
N ALA A 141 -44.28 22.17 12.89
CA ALA A 141 -45.48 22.44 13.69
C ALA A 141 -46.45 23.40 12.98
N GLN A 142 -45.93 24.42 12.29
CA GLN A 142 -46.73 25.31 11.46
C GLN A 142 -47.40 24.56 10.31
N GLU A 143 -46.66 23.69 9.60
CA GLU A 143 -47.20 22.88 8.50
C GLU A 143 -48.28 21.90 8.99
N MET A 144 -48.09 21.21 10.12
CA MET A 144 -49.12 20.34 10.72
C MET A 144 -50.34 21.11 11.22
N GLY A 145 -50.14 22.30 11.79
CA GLY A 145 -51.23 23.18 12.23
C GLY A 145 -52.04 23.73 11.05
N GLN A 146 -51.39 23.97 9.91
CA GLN A 146 -52.03 24.42 8.67
C GLN A 146 -52.76 23.28 7.96
N GLN A 147 -52.27 22.04 8.09
CA GLN A 147 -52.95 20.83 7.61
C GLN A 147 -54.13 20.40 8.50
N SER A 148 -54.15 20.79 9.78
CA SER A 148 -55.26 20.55 10.71
C SER A 148 -56.34 21.65 10.69
N GLY A 149 -56.16 22.69 9.86
CA GLY A 149 -57.08 23.84 9.75
C GLY A 149 -58.13 23.74 8.64
N ASP A 150 -58.06 22.73 7.76
CA ASP A 150 -58.95 22.57 6.59
C ASP A 150 -59.76 21.25 6.65
N GLY A 151 -60.39 20.96 7.79
CA GLY A 151 -61.16 19.73 7.95
C GLY A 151 -61.87 19.58 9.29
N GLY A 152 -62.74 20.52 9.66
CA GLY A 152 -63.48 20.38 10.92
C GLY A 152 -64.54 21.43 11.17
N GLY A 153 -65.64 21.39 10.42
CA GLY A 153 -66.86 22.13 10.75
C GLY A 153 -68.10 21.48 10.13
N GLY A 154 -68.92 20.82 10.96
CA GLY A 154 -70.23 20.29 10.50
C GLY A 154 -70.88 19.26 11.42
N SER A 155 -71.66 19.75 12.39
CA SER A 155 -72.58 19.08 13.31
C SER A 155 -73.50 17.98 12.73
N SER A 156 -73.80 16.93 13.52
CA SER A 156 -75.14 16.32 13.79
C SER A 156 -74.98 15.13 14.76
N SER A 157 -75.33 15.28 16.04
CA SER A 157 -76.62 14.93 16.68
C SER A 157 -77.06 13.46 16.60
N GLU A 158 -77.22 12.88 17.80
CA GLU A 158 -78.24 11.93 18.25
C GLU A 158 -78.21 10.43 17.89
N GLY A 159 -78.52 9.63 18.92
CA GLY A 159 -78.86 8.20 18.90
C GLY A 159 -77.69 7.32 19.35
N GLY A 160 -77.63 6.71 20.54
CA GLY A 160 -78.69 6.12 21.35
C GLY A 160 -78.78 4.62 21.06
N GLY A 161 -78.33 3.77 22.01
CA GLY A 161 -78.81 2.38 22.13
C GLY A 161 -77.78 1.25 22.03
N SER A 162 -77.45 0.69 23.21
CA SER A 162 -77.44 -0.73 23.61
C SER A 162 -76.88 -1.87 22.73
N LYS A 163 -76.10 -2.72 23.44
CA LYS A 163 -75.92 -4.19 23.31
C LYS A 163 -75.19 -4.64 22.04
N ASP A 164 -74.41 -5.71 21.99
CA ASP A 164 -74.26 -6.98 22.71
C ASP A 164 -72.91 -7.56 22.18
N GLU A 165 -72.01 -8.07 23.00
CA GLU A 165 -71.76 -9.51 23.21
C GLU A 165 -71.13 -10.28 22.01
N GLY A 166 -70.07 -11.06 22.31
CA GLY A 166 -69.37 -11.99 21.40
C GLY A 166 -67.85 -11.73 21.36
N SER A 167 -66.99 -12.40 22.16
CA SER A 167 -66.56 -13.81 22.03
C SER A 167 -66.01 -14.08 20.60
N SER A 168 -64.83 -14.65 20.34
CA SER A 168 -63.87 -15.45 21.12
C SER A 168 -62.63 -15.68 20.23
N GLU A 169 -61.56 -16.17 20.87
CA GLU A 169 -60.59 -17.19 20.36
C GLU A 169 -59.72 -16.88 19.13
N GLU A 170 -58.38 -16.89 19.29
CA GLU A 170 -57.49 -18.07 19.14
C GLU A 170 -56.95 -18.11 17.69
N GLY A 171 -55.70 -18.37 17.34
CA GLY A 171 -54.48 -18.82 17.99
C GLY A 171 -53.41 -18.95 16.89
N GLY A 172 -52.25 -19.56 17.21
CA GLY A 172 -51.24 -20.03 16.25
C GLY A 172 -50.07 -19.07 16.07
N ASP A 173 -48.87 -19.28 16.64
CA ASP A 173 -47.91 -20.39 16.47
C ASP A 173 -47.21 -20.43 15.09
N GLY A 174 -45.89 -20.59 15.13
CA GLY A 174 -44.98 -20.79 13.98
C GLY A 174 -43.95 -19.66 13.87
N GLY A 175 -42.64 -19.82 14.10
CA GLY A 175 -41.80 -21.02 14.02
C GLY A 175 -40.98 -21.02 12.72
N GLY A 176 -39.65 -21.01 12.83
CA GLY A 176 -38.68 -21.20 11.74
C GLY A 176 -38.13 -19.89 11.17
N GLY A 177 -36.82 -19.67 10.99
CA GLY A 177 -35.75 -20.63 10.76
C GLY A 177 -35.06 -20.25 9.46
N SER A 178 -33.93 -19.55 9.55
CA SER A 178 -32.81 -19.50 8.59
C SER A 178 -31.62 -18.87 9.30
#